data_AF-B9EZ10-F1
#
_entry.id   AF-B9EZ10-F1
#
_cell.length_a   1.000
_cell.length_b   1.000
_cell.length_c   1.000
_cell.angle_alpha   90.00
_cell.angle_beta   90.00
_cell.angle_gamma   90.00
#
_symmetry.space_group_name_H-M   'P 1'
#
loop_
_entity.id
_entity.type
_entity.pdbx_description
1 polymer ?
#
loop_
_entity_poly.entity_id
_entity_poly.type
_entity_poly.pdbx_seq_one_letter_code
_entity_poly.pdbx_strand_id
1 'polypeptide(L)'
;MEIISTVLGSTAEYAVTLVAMAVGLLLLGYLYEPYWKVRHVPGPVPLPFIGHLHLLAMHGPDVFTVLARKYGPVFRFHMGRQPLVMVADAELCKEVGVKKFKSIPNRSMPSAIANSLINQKGLCFTR
;
A
#
# COMPACT_ATOMS: atom_id res chain seq x y z
N MET A 1 44.58 -0.66 31.10
CA MET A 1 43.95 -1.29 29.91
C MET A 1 42.43 -1.37 30.03
N GLU A 2 41.85 -1.49 31.23
CA GLU A 2 40.40 -1.63 31.44
C GLU A 2 39.56 -0.43 30.95
N ILE A 3 40.04 0.80 31.15
CA ILE A 3 39.30 2.01 30.74
C ILE A 3 39.07 2.02 29.22
N ILE A 4 40.07 1.60 28.44
CA ILE A 4 39.99 1.57 26.97
C ILE A 4 38.96 0.53 26.51
N SER A 5 38.92 -0.66 27.12
CA SER A 5 37.92 -1.67 26.80
C SER A 5 36.50 -1.24 27.15
N THR A 6 36.30 -0.54 28.28
CA THR A 6 34.98 -0.05 28.69
C THR A 6 34.48 1.04 27.74
N VAL A 7 35.35 1.99 27.36
CA VAL A 7 35.01 3.03 26.38
C VAL A 7 34.71 2.41 25.02
N LEU A 8 35.51 1.45 24.56
CA LEU A 8 35.28 0.77 23.28
C LEU A 8 33.94 0.00 23.27
N GLY A 9 33.61 -0.70 24.36
CA GLY A 9 32.33 -1.39 24.53
C GLY A 9 31.14 -0.43 24.44
N SER A 10 31.21 0.70 25.15
CA SER A 10 30.16 1.72 25.13
C SER A 10 29.99 2.35 23.73
N THR A 11 31.08 2.64 23.02
CA THR A 11 30.99 3.13 21.63
C THR A 11 30.36 2.12 20.67
N ALA A 12 30.59 0.82 20.87
CA ALA A 12 29.98 -0.22 20.07
C ALA A 12 28.46 -0.32 20.32
N GLU A 13 28.02 -0.21 21.57
CA GLU A 13 26.58 -0.17 21.92
C GLU A 13 25.86 1.02 21.27
N TYR A 14 26.47 2.22 21.31
CA TYR A 14 25.93 3.39 20.63
C TYR A 14 25.91 3.22 19.10
N ALA A 15 26.94 2.61 18.51
CA ALA A 15 26.97 2.35 17.08
C ALA A 15 25.84 1.39 16.65
N VAL A 16 25.62 0.30 17.40
CA VAL A 16 24.54 -0.67 17.11
C VAL A 16 23.17 -0.02 17.22
N THR A 17 22.93 0.80 18.25
CA THR A 17 21.65 1.51 18.42
C THR A 17 21.38 2.53 17.32
N LEU A 18 22.41 3.27 16.87
CA LEU A 18 22.28 4.19 15.73
C LEU A 18 21.98 3.46 14.42
N VAL A 19 22.66 2.33 14.15
CA VAL A 19 22.40 1.51 12.96
C VAL A 19 20.98 0.94 13.01
N ALA A 20 20.54 0.41 14.16
CA ALA A 20 19.19 -0.11 14.33
C ALA A 20 18.13 0.98 14.08
N MET A 21 18.36 2.19 14.58
CA MET A 21 17.48 3.34 14.34
C MET A 21 17.46 3.74 12.86
N ALA A 22 18.62 3.77 12.20
CA ALA A 22 18.72 4.09 10.77
C ALA A 22 17.98 3.05 9.92
N VAL A 23 18.15 1.75 10.22
CA VAL A 23 17.41 0.66 9.56
C VAL A 23 15.91 0.80 9.79
N GLY A 24 15.48 1.11 11.02
CA GLY A 24 14.07 1.35 11.35
C GLY A 24 13.46 2.52 10.55
N LEU A 25 14.19 3.63 10.42
CA LEU A 25 13.77 4.78 9.62
C LEU A 25 13.72 4.46 8.12
N LEU A 26 14.70 3.72 7.60
CA LEU A 26 14.71 3.28 6.20
C LEU A 26 13.55 2.33 5.90
N LEU A 27 13.27 1.38 6.78
CA LEU A 27 12.12 0.48 6.67
C LEU A 27 10.80 1.25 6.71
N LEU A 28 10.65 2.21 7.63
CA LEU A 28 9.46 3.04 7.70
C LEU A 28 9.28 3.88 6.43
N GLY A 29 10.35 4.49 5.94
CA GLY A 29 10.37 5.24 4.68
C GLY A 29 9.93 4.37 3.50
N TYR A 30 10.48 3.16 3.37
CA TYR A 30 10.13 2.21 2.32
C TYR A 30 8.66 1.76 2.38
N LEU A 31 8.10 1.59 3.58
CA LEU A 31 6.70 1.21 3.78
C LEU A 31 5.72 2.37 3.52
N TYR A 32 6.09 3.60 3.87
CA TYR A 32 5.25 4.79 3.71
C TYR A 32 5.43 5.52 2.36
N GLU A 33 6.47 5.23 1.59
CA GLU A 33 6.66 5.76 0.22
C GLU A 33 5.39 5.67 -0.65
N PRO A 34 4.70 4.51 -0.77
CA PRO A 34 3.47 4.43 -1.56
C PRO A 34 2.31 5.25 -0.98
N TYR A 35 2.22 5.37 0.35
CA TYR A 35 1.20 6.20 1.00
C TYR A 35 1.32 7.67 0.61
N TRP A 36 2.55 8.17 0.52
CA TRP A 36 2.81 9.56 0.14
C TRP A 36 2.36 9.86 -1.30
N LYS A 37 2.49 8.90 -2.23
CA LYS A 37 2.07 9.07 -3.62
C LYS A 37 0.56 9.28 -3.77
N VAL A 38 -0.26 8.65 -2.92
CA VAL A 38 -1.73 8.70 -2.97
C VAL A 38 -2.36 9.50 -1.83
N ARG A 39 -1.58 10.31 -1.10
CA ARG A 39 -2.05 11.06 0.07
C ARG A 39 -3.19 12.05 -0.23
N HIS A 40 -3.31 12.48 -1.48
CA HIS A 40 -4.32 13.43 -1.93
C HIS A 40 -5.72 12.80 -2.07
N VAL A 41 -5.82 11.47 -2.05
CA VAL A 41 -7.09 10.74 -2.12
C VAL A 41 -7.61 10.50 -0.70
N PRO A 42 -8.89 10.74 -0.41
CA PRO A 42 -9.46 10.51 0.91
C PRO A 42 -9.46 9.02 1.26
N GLY A 43 -9.14 8.68 2.50
CA GLY A 43 -9.24 7.30 2.98
C GLY A 43 -8.46 7.05 4.27
N PRO A 44 -8.65 5.87 4.87
CA PRO A 44 -8.06 5.53 6.15
C PRO A 44 -6.52 5.48 6.07
N VAL A 45 -5.89 5.70 7.22
CA VAL A 45 -4.43 5.61 7.35
C VAL A 45 -4.06 4.12 7.39
N PRO A 46 -3.19 3.64 6.48
CA PRO A 46 -2.80 2.23 6.44
C PRO A 46 -1.89 1.89 7.62
N LEU A 47 -2.03 0.66 8.13
CA LEU A 47 -1.05 0.10 9.05
C LEU A 47 0.26 -0.19 8.30
N PRO A 48 1.42 -0.02 8.95
CA PRO A 48 2.69 -0.47 8.38
C PRO A 48 2.61 -1.98 8.10
N PHE A 49 3.20 -2.42 6.98
CA PHE A 49 3.20 -3.80 6.45
C PHE A 49 1.87 -4.34 5.91
N ILE A 50 0.81 -4.34 6.73
CA ILE A 50 -0.47 -5.02 6.41
C ILE A 50 -1.40 -4.11 5.60
N GLY A 51 -1.26 -2.79 5.72
CA GLY A 51 -2.22 -1.84 5.15
C GLY A 51 -3.61 -2.04 5.75
N HIS A 52 -4.62 -2.23 4.90
CA HIS A 52 -6.02 -2.43 5.29
C HIS A 52 -6.48 -3.88 5.14
N LEU A 53 -5.57 -4.85 4.95
CA LEU A 53 -5.95 -6.28 4.83
C LEU A 53 -6.68 -6.78 6.08
N HIS A 54 -6.36 -6.26 7.26
CA HIS A 54 -7.04 -6.63 8.50
C HIS A 54 -8.54 -6.29 8.46
N LEU A 55 -8.93 -5.15 7.87
CA LEU A 55 -10.34 -4.78 7.70
C LEU A 55 -11.03 -5.76 6.76
N LEU A 56 -10.38 -6.07 5.63
CA LEU A 56 -10.88 -7.00 4.62
C LEU A 56 -11.04 -8.42 5.17
N ALA A 57 -10.11 -8.87 6.02
CA ALA A 57 -10.19 -10.17 6.68
C ALA A 57 -11.35 -10.24 7.69
N MET A 58 -11.65 -9.13 8.39
CA MET A 58 -12.69 -9.10 9.43
C MET A 58 -14.11 -8.93 8.87
N HIS A 59 -14.33 -8.06 7.89
CA HIS A 59 -15.68 -7.76 7.37
C HIS A 59 -15.89 -8.19 5.92
N GLY A 60 -14.89 -8.82 5.29
CA GLY A 60 -15.00 -9.26 3.90
C GLY A 60 -15.18 -8.10 2.91
N PRO A 61 -15.83 -8.33 1.76
CA PRO A 61 -16.00 -7.31 0.73
C PRO A 61 -16.89 -6.14 1.15
N ASP A 62 -17.72 -6.29 2.21
CA ASP A 62 -18.63 -5.25 2.70
C ASP A 62 -17.90 -4.01 3.23
N VAL A 63 -16.63 -4.16 3.61
CA VAL A 63 -15.72 -3.07 3.98
C VAL A 63 -15.74 -1.96 2.92
N PHE A 64 -15.74 -2.31 1.64
CA PHE A 64 -15.70 -1.32 0.57
C PHE A 64 -16.95 -0.46 0.52
N THR A 65 -18.12 -1.04 0.79
CA THR A 65 -19.39 -0.28 0.89
C THR A 65 -19.36 0.68 2.06
N VAL A 66 -18.83 0.25 3.21
CA VAL A 66 -18.69 1.12 4.40
C VAL A 66 -17.70 2.26 4.14
N LEU A 67 -16.56 1.97 3.51
CA LEU A 67 -15.57 2.98 3.16
C LEU A 67 -16.10 3.97 2.11
N ALA A 68 -16.81 3.49 1.10
CA ALA A 68 -17.45 4.32 0.08
C ALA A 68 -18.44 5.31 0.70
N ARG A 69 -19.26 4.85 1.65
CA ARG A 69 -20.18 5.73 2.39
C ARG A 69 -19.46 6.76 3.26
N LYS A 70 -18.30 6.42 3.82
CA LYS A 70 -17.56 7.27 4.76
C LYS A 70 -16.67 8.31 4.08
N TYR A 71 -15.99 7.93 3.00
CA TYR A 71 -15.00 8.79 2.32
C TYR A 71 -15.50 9.35 0.98
N GLY A 72 -16.61 8.83 0.46
CA GLY A 72 -17.20 9.26 -0.80
C GLY A 72 -16.94 8.30 -1.96
N PRO A 73 -17.33 8.70 -3.18
CA PRO A 73 -17.33 7.83 -4.36
C PRO A 73 -15.93 7.45 -4.84
N VAL A 74 -14.89 8.19 -4.46
CA VAL A 74 -13.50 7.87 -4.75
C VAL A 74 -12.72 7.88 -3.45
N PHE A 75 -12.13 6.73 -3.10
CA PHE A 75 -11.36 6.59 -1.86
C PHE A 75 -10.15 5.70 -2.06
N ARG A 76 -9.16 5.82 -1.19
CA ARG A 76 -7.98 4.95 -1.20
C ARG A 76 -8.16 3.74 -0.29
N PHE A 77 -7.59 2.62 -0.71
CA PHE A 77 -7.44 1.39 0.04
C PHE A 77 -6.00 0.89 -0.12
N HIS A 78 -5.45 0.19 0.87
CA HIS A 78 -4.08 -0.31 0.79
C HIS A 78 -4.08 -1.81 0.97
N MET A 79 -3.66 -2.54 -0.05
CA MET A 79 -3.37 -3.95 0.05
C MET A 79 -1.89 -4.14 0.40
N GLY A 80 -1.56 -4.20 1.69
CA GLY A 80 -0.19 -4.22 2.16
C GLY A 80 0.53 -2.94 1.75
N ARG A 81 1.63 -3.07 0.99
CA ARG A 81 2.39 -1.95 0.43
C ARG A 81 1.76 -1.36 -0.85
N GLN A 82 0.78 -2.02 -1.46
CA GLN A 82 0.19 -1.57 -2.71
C GLN A 82 -1.00 -0.61 -2.45
N PRO A 83 -0.90 0.67 -2.86
CA PRO A 83 -2.02 1.59 -2.80
C PRO A 83 -3.00 1.30 -3.95
N LEU A 84 -4.29 1.31 -3.63
CA LEU A 84 -5.40 1.14 -4.57
C LEU A 84 -6.31 2.37 -4.45
N VAL A 85 -6.70 2.93 -5.59
CA VAL A 85 -7.74 3.96 -5.65
C VAL A 85 -9.02 3.27 -6.11
N MET A 86 -10.01 3.25 -5.23
CA MET A 86 -11.29 2.61 -5.45
C MET A 86 -12.30 3.65 -5.93
N VAL A 87 -13.11 3.27 -6.91
CA VAL A 87 -14.22 4.06 -7.43
C VAL A 87 -15.51 3.29 -7.16
N ALA A 88 -16.41 3.86 -6.37
CA ALA A 88 -17.66 3.25 -5.92
C ALA A 88 -18.90 3.88 -6.57
N ASP A 89 -18.71 4.73 -7.58
CA ASP A 89 -19.79 5.35 -8.35
C ASP A 89 -19.86 4.77 -9.77
N ALA A 90 -21.06 4.47 -10.24
CA ALA A 90 -21.27 3.79 -11.52
C ALA A 90 -20.90 4.67 -12.73
N GLU A 91 -21.19 5.98 -12.65
CA GLU A 91 -20.88 6.92 -13.73
C GLU A 91 -19.38 7.14 -13.84
N LEU A 92 -18.71 7.33 -12.70
CA LEU A 92 -17.25 7.44 -12.64
C LEU A 92 -16.56 6.15 -13.09
N CYS A 93 -17.08 4.97 -12.72
CA CYS A 93 -16.58 3.70 -13.21
C CYS A 93 -16.66 3.60 -14.75
N LYS A 94 -17.76 4.06 -15.36
CA LYS A 94 -17.91 4.11 -16.82
C LYS A 94 -16.93 5.11 -17.45
N GLU A 95 -16.74 6.27 -16.83
CA GLU A 95 -15.80 7.27 -17.32
C GLU A 95 -14.36 6.76 -17.29
N VAL A 96 -13.91 6.23 -16.15
CA VAL A 96 -12.55 5.73 -15.94
C VAL A 96 -12.30 4.46 -16.76
N GLY A 97 -13.23 3.51 -16.70
CA GLY A 97 -13.09 2.19 -17.32
C GLY A 97 -13.33 2.14 -18.82
N VAL A 98 -14.12 3.07 -19.39
CA VAL A 98 -14.42 3.08 -20.84
C VAL A 98 -13.83 4.30 -21.52
N LYS A 99 -14.20 5.51 -21.09
CA LYS A 99 -13.80 6.75 -21.80
C LYS A 99 -12.32 7.05 -21.64
N LYS A 100 -11.79 6.88 -20.43
CA LYS A 100 -10.40 7.20 -20.05
C LYS A 100 -9.49 5.96 -20.00
N PHE A 101 -9.97 4.81 -20.44
CA PHE A 101 -9.22 3.54 -20.38
C PHE A 101 -7.81 3.63 -20.99
N LYS A 102 -7.66 4.34 -22.12
CA LYS A 102 -6.37 4.53 -22.79
C LYS A 102 -5.40 5.44 -22.03
N SER A 103 -5.88 6.32 -21.16
CA SER A 103 -5.03 7.24 -20.38
C SER A 103 -4.40 6.59 -19.13
N ILE A 104 -4.80 5.37 -18.78
CA ILE A 104 -4.30 4.63 -17.62
C ILE A 104 -3.44 3.46 -18.13
N PRO A 105 -2.14 3.69 -18.40
CA PRO A 105 -1.26 2.65 -18.94
C PRO A 105 -0.94 1.57 -17.90
N ASN A 106 -0.89 1.96 -16.62
CA ASN A 106 -0.52 1.07 -15.53
C ASN A 106 -1.76 0.34 -14.99
N ARG A 107 -1.77 -0.98 -15.15
CA ARG A 107 -2.77 -1.86 -14.56
C ARG A 107 -2.08 -2.79 -13.57
N SER A 108 -2.56 -2.82 -12.32
CA SER A 108 -2.02 -3.74 -11.33
C SER A 108 -2.65 -5.11 -11.46
N MET A 109 -1.86 -6.10 -11.88
CA MET A 109 -2.20 -7.50 -11.73
C MET A 109 -1.69 -7.96 -10.35
N PRO A 110 -2.55 -8.40 -9.41
CA PRO A 110 -2.05 -9.08 -8.24
C PRO A 110 -1.30 -10.33 -8.71
N SER A 111 -0.10 -10.56 -8.18
CA SER A 111 0.79 -11.66 -8.59
C SER A 111 0.11 -13.03 -8.52
N ALA A 112 -0.82 -13.21 -7.58
CA ALA A 112 -1.63 -14.41 -7.44
C ALA A 112 -2.51 -14.72 -8.67
N ILE A 113 -2.91 -13.68 -9.41
CA ILE A 113 -3.83 -13.79 -10.55
C ILE A 113 -3.08 -13.75 -11.89
N ALA A 114 -1.87 -13.16 -11.92
CA ALA A 114 -1.09 -12.93 -13.13
C ALA A 114 -0.86 -14.20 -13.98
N ASN A 115 -0.72 -15.36 -13.35
CA ASN A 115 -0.46 -16.65 -14.01
C ASN A 115 -1.72 -17.49 -14.27
N SER A 116 -2.92 -17.01 -13.89
CA SER A 116 -4.15 -17.78 -14.12
C SER A 116 -4.63 -17.60 -15.57
N LEU A 117 -4.77 -18.71 -16.31
CA LEU A 117 -5.21 -18.70 -17.71
C LEU A 117 -6.56 -18.00 -17.91
N ILE A 118 -7.44 -18.09 -16.91
CA ILE A 118 -8.78 -17.46 -16.93
C ILE A 118 -8.65 -15.94 -16.98
N ASN A 119 -7.71 -15.34 -16.23
CA ASN A 119 -7.56 -13.89 -16.16
C ASN A 119 -6.68 -13.32 -17.27
N GLN A 120 -5.79 -14.11 -17.88
CA GLN A 120 -5.00 -13.63 -19.03
C GLN A 120 -5.85 -13.28 -20.25
N LYS A 121 -7.06 -13.84 -20.38
CA LYS A 121 -8.01 -13.54 -21.46
C LYS A 121 -9.01 -12.43 -21.12
N GLY A 122 -8.97 -11.86 -19.91
CA GLY A 122 -9.93 -10.85 -19.48
C GLY A 122 -9.72 -9.50 -20.18
N LEU A 123 -10.81 -8.85 -20.60
CA LEU A 123 -10.82 -7.54 -21.27
C LEU A 123 -10.04 -6.46 -20.50
N CYS A 124 -10.02 -6.55 -19.16
CA CYS A 124 -9.29 -5.62 -18.30
C CYS A 124 -7.77 -5.84 -18.29
N PHE A 125 -7.27 -6.95 -18.81
CA PHE A 125 -5.90 -7.43 -18.58
C PHE A 125 -5.09 -7.67 -19.85
N THR A 126 -5.69 -7.55 -21.04
CA THR A 126 -4.93 -7.55 -22.30
C THR A 126 -4.18 -6.23 -22.45
N ARG A 127 -2.87 -6.32 -22.75
CA ARG A 127 -2.03 -5.17 -23.08
C ARG A 127 -2.45 -4.53 -24.39
#